data_AF-A0A8S9W060-F1
#
_entry.id   AF-A0A8S9W060-F1
#
_cell.length_a   1.000
_cell.length_b   1.000
_cell.length_c   1.000
_cell.angle_alpha   90.00
_cell.angle_beta   90.00
_cell.angle_gamma   90.00
#
_symmetry.space_group_name_H-M   'P 1'
#
loop_
_entity.id
_entity.type
_entity.pdbx_description
1 polymer ?
#
loop_
_entity_poly.entity_id
_entity_poly.type
_entity_poly.pdbx_seq_one_letter_code
_entity_poly.pdbx_strand_id
1 'polypeptide(L)'
;MPAILNKRIKKILRDFEMAEGMVPGVIKYKFRDESSPEFYLVIVPNKNYNPLKREGKDNKKFFVFATNIEFNSVKEFTKKIPKEYRKRWNIETGYRMKKVFKIRTCSKSFAARSSFFILQCIMHNCLNVSKQVVSITAYMLKSAICKSLTYRSEMRGAGNRPLLNLRHLLGCDLHFAENRVSSLLYSLPPARTYSIYA
;
A
#
# COMPACT_ATOMS: atom_id res chain seq x y z
N MET A 1 -11.47 1.72 13.31
CA MET A 1 -10.04 1.41 13.42
C MET A 1 -9.88 -0.05 13.81
N PRO A 2 -8.75 -0.75 13.57
CA PRO A 2 -8.37 -1.83 14.49
C PRO A 2 -8.42 -1.32 15.93
N ALA A 3 -9.13 -2.03 16.80
CA ALA A 3 -9.33 -1.63 18.18
C ALA A 3 -8.08 -1.93 19.02
N ILE A 4 -7.74 -1.01 19.93
CA ILE A 4 -6.69 -1.24 20.91
C ILE A 4 -7.27 -2.09 22.05
N LEU A 5 -6.69 -3.26 22.28
CA LEU A 5 -7.18 -4.22 23.27
C LEU A 5 -6.78 -3.80 24.69
N ASN A 6 -7.58 -2.95 25.32
CA ASN A 6 -7.45 -2.61 26.74
C ASN A 6 -7.99 -3.75 27.64
N LYS A 7 -7.74 -3.68 28.97
CA LYS A 7 -8.20 -4.70 29.93
C LYS A 7 -9.71 -4.98 29.83
N ARG A 8 -10.53 -3.96 29.57
CA ARG A 8 -12.00 -4.07 29.45
C ARG A 8 -12.42 -4.81 28.18
N ILE A 9 -11.87 -4.44 27.03
CA ILE A 9 -12.15 -5.08 25.75
C ILE A 9 -11.66 -6.54 25.79
N LYS A 10 -10.50 -6.82 26.39
CA LYS A 10 -10.04 -8.20 26.59
C LYS A 10 -11.00 -9.03 27.45
N LYS A 11 -11.62 -8.44 28.47
CA LYS A 11 -12.66 -9.11 29.26
C LYS A 11 -13.88 -9.43 28.39
N ILE A 12 -14.39 -8.43 27.66
CA ILE A 12 -15.52 -8.60 26.74
C ILE A 12 -15.25 -9.71 25.71
N LEU A 13 -14.03 -9.80 25.17
CA LEU A 13 -13.67 -10.86 24.23
C LEU A 13 -13.65 -12.24 24.85
N ARG A 14 -13.22 -12.39 26.11
CA ARG A 14 -13.26 -13.68 26.81
C ARG A 14 -14.69 -14.09 27.11
N ASP A 15 -15.51 -13.15 27.58
CA ASP A 15 -16.92 -13.39 27.87
C ASP A 15 -17.67 -13.79 26.58
N PHE A 16 -17.36 -13.12 25.45
CA PHE A 16 -17.87 -13.48 24.13
C PHE A 16 -17.38 -14.85 23.65
N GLU A 17 -16.09 -15.17 23.82
CA GLU A 17 -15.51 -16.48 23.46
C GLU A 17 -16.17 -17.61 24.27
N MET A 18 -16.48 -17.39 25.56
CA MET A 18 -17.15 -18.37 26.41
C MET A 18 -18.61 -18.59 26.01
N ALA A 19 -19.31 -17.55 25.60
CA ALA A 19 -20.74 -17.62 25.25
C ALA A 19 -20.98 -18.17 23.83
N GLU A 20 -20.22 -17.68 22.85
CA GLU A 20 -20.48 -17.88 21.42
C GLU A 20 -19.39 -18.70 20.72
N GLY A 21 -18.25 -18.92 21.37
CA GLY A 21 -17.09 -19.57 20.79
C GLY A 21 -16.32 -18.69 19.79
N MET A 22 -15.70 -19.33 18.80
CA MET A 22 -14.82 -18.68 17.80
C MET A 22 -15.59 -18.21 16.56
N VAL A 23 -16.68 -17.46 16.75
CA VAL A 23 -17.53 -16.96 15.67
C VAL A 23 -17.36 -15.45 15.43
N PRO A 24 -17.64 -14.94 14.21
CA PRO A 24 -17.71 -13.50 13.98
C PRO A 24 -18.89 -12.88 14.73
N GLY A 25 -18.66 -11.72 15.35
CA GLY A 25 -19.68 -11.04 16.16
C GLY A 25 -19.55 -9.53 16.13
N VAL A 26 -20.60 -8.85 16.57
CA VAL A 26 -20.61 -7.40 16.73
C VAL A 26 -21.19 -7.05 18.09
N ILE A 27 -20.46 -6.25 18.86
CA ILE A 27 -20.84 -5.85 20.21
C ILE A 27 -20.94 -4.32 20.26
N LYS A 28 -22.03 -3.81 20.82
CA LYS A 28 -22.18 -2.37 21.06
C LYS A 28 -21.32 -1.96 22.26
N TYR A 29 -20.57 -0.87 22.13
CA TYR A 29 -19.61 -0.42 23.13
C TYR A 29 -19.71 1.09 23.36
N LYS A 30 -19.60 1.48 24.62
CA LYS A 30 -19.48 2.87 25.06
C LYS A 30 -18.31 3.00 26.03
N PHE A 31 -17.58 4.11 25.94
CA PHE A 31 -16.58 4.44 26.97
C PHE A 31 -17.27 4.71 28.31
N ARG A 32 -16.49 4.82 29.39
CA ARG A 32 -17.04 5.04 30.74
C ARG A 32 -17.66 6.42 30.91
N ASP A 33 -17.15 7.38 30.15
CA ASP A 33 -17.65 8.74 30.17
C ASP A 33 -19.03 8.80 29.47
N GLU A 34 -20.01 9.41 30.14
CA GLU A 34 -21.39 9.46 29.67
C GLU A 34 -21.53 10.28 28.39
N SER A 35 -20.67 11.28 28.19
CA SER A 35 -20.64 12.11 26.99
C SER A 35 -20.04 11.38 25.78
N SER A 36 -19.44 10.20 25.98
CA SER A 36 -18.77 9.49 24.90
C SER A 36 -19.77 8.85 23.92
N PRO A 37 -19.55 8.96 22.60
CA PRO A 37 -20.43 8.33 21.63
C PRO A 37 -20.34 6.81 21.70
N GLU A 38 -21.46 6.16 21.40
CA GLU A 38 -21.53 4.71 21.25
C GLU A 38 -20.97 4.29 19.90
N PHE A 39 -20.32 3.14 19.86
CA PHE A 39 -19.80 2.54 18.63
C PHE A 39 -19.80 1.02 18.70
N TYR A 40 -19.55 0.37 17.58
CA TYR A 40 -19.55 -1.07 17.47
C TYR A 40 -18.14 -1.65 17.48
N LEU A 41 -17.95 -2.72 18.24
CA LEU A 41 -16.80 -3.61 18.20
C LEU A 41 -17.12 -4.81 17.32
N VAL A 42 -16.49 -4.87 16.15
CA VAL A 42 -16.59 -5.99 15.21
C VAL A 42 -15.48 -6.99 15.52
N ILE A 43 -15.87 -8.19 15.86
CA ILE A 43 -14.99 -9.31 16.23
C ILE A 43 -14.93 -10.27 15.05
N VAL A 44 -13.72 -10.54 14.58
CA VAL A 44 -13.47 -11.46 13.47
C VAL A 44 -12.45 -12.51 13.92
N PRO A 45 -12.81 -13.81 13.91
CA PRO A 45 -11.88 -14.87 14.29
C PRO A 45 -10.74 -14.96 13.28
N ASN A 46 -9.53 -15.18 13.80
CA ASN A 46 -8.35 -15.39 12.98
C ASN A 46 -8.25 -16.86 12.57
N LYS A 47 -8.45 -17.13 11.28
CA LYS A 47 -8.34 -18.49 10.71
C LYS A 47 -6.95 -19.11 10.87
N ASN A 48 -5.92 -18.29 11.02
CA ASN A 48 -4.53 -18.73 11.12
C ASN A 48 -4.03 -18.76 12.58
N TYR A 49 -4.94 -18.66 13.55
CA TYR A 49 -4.58 -18.73 14.96
C TYR A 49 -4.01 -20.10 15.30
N ASN A 50 -2.84 -20.11 15.94
CA ASN A 50 -2.21 -21.32 16.45
C ASN A 50 -2.02 -21.21 17.96
N PRO A 51 -2.69 -22.06 18.77
CA PRO A 51 -2.57 -22.02 20.23
C PRO A 51 -1.18 -22.41 20.74
N LEU A 52 -0.38 -23.12 19.93
CA LEU A 52 0.99 -23.53 20.27
C LEU A 52 2.01 -22.39 20.12
N LYS A 53 1.67 -21.33 19.38
CA LYS A 53 2.52 -20.16 19.23
C LYS A 53 2.19 -19.12 20.29
N ARG A 54 3.22 -18.40 20.78
CA ARG A 54 3.00 -17.27 21.69
C ARG A 54 2.05 -16.25 21.07
N GLU A 55 1.22 -15.64 21.91
CA GLU A 55 0.33 -14.57 21.47
C GLU A 55 1.17 -13.39 20.97
N GLY A 56 0.95 -13.00 19.73
CA GLY A 56 1.77 -12.01 19.04
C GLY A 56 0.93 -11.18 18.08
N LYS A 57 1.58 -10.26 17.36
CA LYS A 57 0.88 -9.39 16.39
C LYS A 57 0.12 -10.19 15.33
N ASP A 58 0.73 -11.29 14.88
CA ASP A 58 0.23 -12.15 13.80
C ASP A 58 -0.49 -13.41 14.32
N ASN A 59 -0.36 -13.70 15.62
CA ASN A 59 -1.00 -14.85 16.28
C ASN A 59 -1.99 -14.41 17.36
N LYS A 60 -2.99 -13.63 16.93
CA LYS A 60 -4.14 -13.25 17.79
C LYS A 60 -5.32 -14.17 17.51
N LYS A 61 -6.08 -14.52 18.54
CA LYS A 61 -7.34 -15.28 18.40
C LYS A 61 -8.37 -14.54 17.56
N PHE A 62 -8.55 -13.25 17.86
CA PHE A 62 -9.53 -12.38 17.21
C PHE A 62 -8.88 -11.10 16.70
N PHE A 63 -9.33 -10.66 15.53
CA PHE A 63 -9.17 -9.29 15.05
C PHE A 63 -10.39 -8.47 15.47
N VAL A 64 -10.15 -7.38 16.18
CA VAL A 64 -11.21 -6.51 16.68
C VAL A 64 -11.11 -5.15 16.00
N PHE A 65 -12.25 -4.65 15.53
CA PHE A 65 -12.36 -3.36 14.87
C PHE A 65 -13.41 -2.51 15.57
N ALA A 66 -13.08 -1.24 15.83
CA ALA A 66 -14.03 -0.23 16.31
C ALA A 66 -14.61 0.55 15.12
N THR A 67 -15.93 0.68 15.03
CA THR A 67 -16.60 1.40 13.94
C THR A 67 -17.92 2.01 14.39
N ASN A 68 -18.23 3.20 13.90
CA ASN A 68 -19.51 3.88 14.06
C ASN A 68 -20.42 3.69 12.82
N ILE A 69 -20.06 2.77 11.91
CA ILE A 69 -20.84 2.53 10.70
C ILE A 69 -22.04 1.67 11.06
N GLU A 70 -23.23 2.09 10.63
CA GLU A 70 -24.45 1.31 10.76
C GLU A 70 -24.43 0.08 9.85
N PHE A 71 -25.09 -1.00 10.29
CA PHE A 71 -25.09 -2.25 9.56
C PHE A 71 -26.43 -2.97 9.65
N ASN A 72 -26.84 -3.58 8.54
CA ASN A 72 -28.10 -4.32 8.44
C ASN A 72 -27.92 -5.80 8.80
N SER A 73 -26.72 -6.36 8.60
CA SER A 73 -26.42 -7.77 8.85
C SER A 73 -25.01 -7.97 9.40
N VAL A 74 -24.91 -8.70 10.52
CA VAL A 74 -23.65 -9.05 11.19
C VAL A 74 -22.72 -9.82 10.25
N LYS A 75 -23.25 -10.75 9.45
CA LYS A 75 -22.46 -11.60 8.54
C LYS A 75 -21.83 -10.80 7.41
N GLU A 76 -22.54 -9.83 6.86
CA GLU A 76 -22.00 -8.98 5.80
C GLU A 76 -20.98 -7.99 6.39
N PHE A 77 -21.32 -7.41 7.55
CA PHE A 77 -20.51 -6.39 8.19
C PHE A 77 -19.13 -6.91 8.62
N THR A 78 -19.10 -8.10 9.25
CA THR A 78 -17.86 -8.79 9.64
C THR A 78 -16.97 -9.16 8.45
N LYS A 79 -17.53 -9.31 7.24
CA LYS A 79 -16.76 -9.50 5.99
C LYS A 79 -16.32 -8.19 5.35
N LYS A 80 -17.15 -7.14 5.41
CA LYS A 80 -16.91 -5.83 4.78
C LYS A 80 -15.83 -5.04 5.52
N ILE A 81 -15.92 -4.99 6.85
CA ILE A 81 -15.06 -4.17 7.69
C ILE A 81 -13.55 -4.49 7.51
N PRO A 82 -13.10 -5.76 7.55
CA PRO A 82 -11.70 -6.10 7.29
C PRO A 82 -11.21 -5.66 5.90
N LYS A 83 -12.07 -5.71 4.87
CA LYS A 83 -11.73 -5.28 3.51
C LYS A 83 -11.51 -3.77 3.45
N GLU A 84 -12.39 -2.98 4.08
CA GLU A 84 -12.25 -1.53 4.16
C GLU A 84 -10.98 -1.12 4.93
N TYR A 85 -10.67 -1.80 6.04
CA TYR A 85 -9.41 -1.56 6.75
C TYR A 85 -8.18 -1.91 5.92
N ARG A 86 -8.25 -2.96 5.10
CA ARG A 86 -7.16 -3.30 4.17
C ARG A 86 -6.95 -2.19 3.13
N LYS A 87 -8.03 -1.60 2.58
CA LYS A 87 -7.93 -0.44 1.68
C LYS A 87 -7.24 0.76 2.35
N ARG A 88 -7.60 1.06 3.60
CA ARG A 88 -6.92 2.11 4.38
C ARG A 88 -5.43 1.83 4.56
N TRP A 89 -5.07 0.58 4.88
CA TRP A 89 -3.67 0.17 5.02
C TRP A 89 -2.88 0.33 3.71
N ASN A 90 -3.51 0.06 2.57
CA ASN A 90 -2.89 0.29 1.26
C ASN A 90 -2.57 1.77 1.02
N ILE A 91 -3.40 2.69 1.52
CA ILE A 91 -3.11 4.13 1.46
C ILE A 91 -1.89 4.47 2.32
N GLU A 92 -1.82 3.96 3.56
CA GLU A 92 -0.67 4.20 4.46
C GLU A 92 0.63 3.64 3.87
N THR A 93 0.56 2.42 3.32
CA THR A 93 1.70 1.77 2.65
C THR A 93 2.08 2.55 1.38
N GLY A 94 1.10 3.05 0.63
CA GLY A 94 1.29 3.92 -0.52
C GLY A 94 2.01 5.23 -0.14
N TYR A 95 1.66 5.84 0.99
CA TYR A 95 2.36 7.03 1.50
C TYR A 95 3.83 6.74 1.87
N ARG A 96 4.17 5.54 2.34
CA ARG A 96 5.58 5.15 2.54
C ARG A 96 6.34 5.14 1.22
N MET A 97 5.73 4.64 0.14
CA MET A 97 6.31 4.67 -1.20
C MET A 97 6.44 6.10 -1.76
N LYS A 98 5.49 6.99 -1.45
CA LYS A 98 5.62 8.41 -1.81
C LYS A 98 6.85 9.07 -1.18
N LYS A 99 7.27 8.66 0.03
CA LYS A 99 8.50 9.16 0.66
C LYS A 99 9.76 8.79 -0.14
N VAL A 100 9.75 7.69 -0.91
CA VAL A 100 10.91 7.25 -1.71
C VAL A 100 11.25 8.25 -2.82
N PHE A 101 10.23 8.85 -3.42
CA PHE A 101 10.36 9.91 -4.43
C PHE A 101 10.30 11.32 -3.84
N LYS A 102 10.33 11.46 -2.51
CA LYS A 102 10.29 12.79 -1.89
C LYS A 102 11.58 13.54 -2.22
N ILE A 103 11.45 14.58 -3.02
CA ILE A 103 12.54 15.50 -3.31
C ILE A 103 12.63 16.49 -2.14
N ARG A 104 13.80 16.53 -1.49
CA ARG A 104 14.08 17.52 -0.44
C ARG A 104 14.61 18.79 -1.12
N THR A 105 13.97 19.92 -0.85
CA THR A 105 14.42 21.23 -1.34
C THR A 105 14.58 22.18 -0.16
N CYS A 106 15.64 23.00 -0.19
CA CYS A 106 15.83 24.11 0.75
C CYS A 106 15.32 25.44 0.18
N SER A 107 14.70 25.43 -1.01
CA SER A 107 14.18 26.64 -1.64
C SER A 107 13.03 27.24 -0.83
N LYS A 108 13.07 28.56 -0.63
CA LYS A 108 12.00 29.34 0.01
C LYS A 108 10.85 29.65 -0.95
N SER A 109 11.07 29.55 -2.26
CA SER A 109 10.05 29.84 -3.27
C SER A 109 8.93 28.80 -3.25
N PHE A 110 7.68 29.27 -3.19
CA PHE A 110 6.49 28.44 -3.30
C PHE A 110 6.45 27.69 -4.64
N ALA A 111 6.72 28.39 -5.74
CA ALA A 111 6.75 27.80 -7.08
C ALA A 111 7.71 26.61 -7.15
N ALA A 112 8.91 26.75 -6.59
CA ALA A 112 9.89 25.65 -6.55
C ALA A 112 9.37 24.45 -5.74
N ARG A 113 8.78 24.67 -4.55
CA ARG A 113 8.23 23.59 -3.71
C ARG A 113 7.06 22.87 -4.40
N SER A 114 6.17 23.63 -5.03
CA SER A 114 5.02 23.10 -5.76
C SER A 114 5.46 22.29 -6.98
N SER A 115 6.45 22.76 -7.74
CA SER A 115 7.02 22.00 -8.86
C SER A 115 7.63 20.66 -8.42
N PHE A 116 8.37 20.64 -7.30
CA PHE A 116 8.91 19.38 -6.76
C PHE A 116 7.82 18.42 -6.28
N PHE A 117 6.73 18.96 -5.72
CA PHE A 117 5.59 18.16 -5.32
C PHE A 117 4.88 17.52 -6.53
N ILE A 118 4.64 18.30 -7.59
CA ILE A 118 4.05 17.80 -8.84
C ILE A 118 4.95 16.73 -9.46
N LEU A 119 6.26 16.97 -9.50
CA LEU A 119 7.23 15.99 -10.00
C LEU A 119 7.20 14.69 -9.18
N GLN A 120 7.09 14.77 -7.86
CA GLN A 120 6.92 13.61 -6.99
C GLN A 120 5.65 12.81 -7.32
N CYS A 121 4.53 13.48 -7.61
CA CYS A 121 3.29 12.83 -8.04
C CYS A 121 3.47 12.11 -9.38
N ILE A 122 4.12 12.74 -10.36
CA ILE A 122 4.40 12.16 -11.67
C ILE A 122 5.25 10.90 -11.53
N MET A 123 6.38 10.96 -10.80
CA MET A 123 7.26 9.80 -10.60
C MET A 123 6.56 8.64 -9.91
N HIS A 124 5.66 8.93 -8.96
CA HIS A 124 4.88 7.89 -8.29
C HIS A 124 3.89 7.21 -9.25
N ASN A 125 3.23 7.99 -10.11
CA ASN A 125 2.31 7.47 -11.11
C ASN A 125 3.05 6.65 -12.17
N CYS A 126 4.20 7.12 -12.66
CA CYS A 126 5.08 6.36 -13.55
C CYS A 126 5.41 4.99 -12.95
N LEU A 127 5.90 4.93 -11.71
CA LEU A 127 6.19 3.65 -11.05
C LEU A 127 4.97 2.73 -10.98
N ASN A 128 3.77 3.26 -10.71
CA ASN A 128 2.56 2.45 -10.63
C ASN A 128 2.16 1.87 -11.99
N VAL A 129 2.31 2.64 -13.07
CA VAL A 129 2.09 2.15 -14.45
C VAL A 129 3.17 1.14 -14.82
N SER A 130 4.45 1.43 -14.58
CA SER A 130 5.55 0.52 -14.90
C SER A 130 5.41 -0.82 -14.17
N LYS A 131 4.88 -0.84 -12.94
CA LYS A 131 4.61 -2.07 -12.19
C LYS A 131 3.56 -2.98 -12.81
N GLN A 132 2.68 -2.46 -13.66
CA GLN A 132 1.69 -3.26 -14.37
C GLN A 132 2.33 -4.04 -15.53
N VAL A 133 3.41 -3.51 -16.10
CA VAL A 133 4.09 -4.08 -17.28
C VAL A 133 5.35 -4.85 -16.88
N VAL A 134 6.09 -4.39 -15.86
CA VAL A 134 7.40 -4.90 -15.49
C VAL A 134 7.59 -4.91 -13.96
N SER A 135 8.28 -5.92 -13.44
CA SER A 135 8.66 -6.00 -12.02
C SER A 135 9.77 -4.97 -11.67
N ILE A 136 9.37 -3.72 -11.45
CA ILE A 136 10.28 -2.59 -11.16
C ILE A 136 10.08 -2.08 -9.74
N THR A 137 11.19 -1.97 -9.01
CA THR A 137 11.23 -1.33 -7.70
C THR A 137 11.52 0.17 -7.83
N ALA A 138 10.99 0.97 -6.91
CA ALA A 138 11.22 2.43 -6.89
C ALA A 138 12.71 2.83 -6.94
N TYR A 139 13.58 2.04 -6.30
CA TYR A 139 15.03 2.26 -6.32
C TYR A 139 15.63 2.09 -7.73
N MET A 140 15.19 1.08 -8.48
CA MET A 140 15.67 0.81 -9.83
C MET A 140 15.26 1.95 -10.77
N LEU A 141 14.00 2.41 -10.68
CA LEU A 141 13.53 3.55 -11.44
C LEU A 141 14.33 4.82 -11.13
N LYS A 142 14.58 5.09 -9.83
CA LYS A 142 15.40 6.24 -9.41
C LYS A 142 16.83 6.14 -9.95
N SER A 143 17.45 4.97 -9.87
CA SER A 143 18.80 4.73 -10.38
C SER A 143 18.88 4.93 -11.90
N ALA A 144 17.89 4.44 -12.66
CA ALA A 144 17.81 4.64 -14.10
C ALA A 144 17.73 6.13 -14.44
N ILE A 145 16.82 6.88 -13.80
CA ILE A 145 16.68 8.33 -14.00
C ILE A 145 17.99 9.06 -13.67
N CYS A 146 18.63 8.73 -12.54
CA CYS A 146 19.92 9.33 -12.16
C CYS A 146 21.00 9.07 -13.23
N LYS A 147 21.16 7.82 -13.67
CA LYS A 147 22.14 7.45 -14.71
C LYS A 147 21.90 8.22 -16.02
N SER A 148 20.65 8.31 -16.45
CA SER A 148 20.27 9.05 -17.66
C SER A 148 20.57 10.54 -17.57
N LEU A 149 20.42 11.13 -16.38
CA LEU A 149 20.78 12.53 -16.14
C LEU A 149 22.29 12.75 -16.16
N THR A 150 23.06 11.88 -15.49
CA THR A 150 24.53 11.96 -15.40
C THR A 150 25.20 11.81 -16.77
N TYR A 151 24.84 10.77 -17.53
CA TYR A 151 25.33 10.56 -18.90
C TYR A 151 25.09 11.77 -19.81
N ARG A 152 23.96 12.44 -19.62
CA ARG A 152 23.57 13.60 -20.43
C ARG A 152 24.26 14.90 -20.00
N SER A 153 24.58 15.07 -18.72
CA SER A 153 25.42 16.19 -18.29
C SER A 153 26.84 16.06 -18.83
N GLU A 154 27.37 14.83 -18.92
CA GLU A 154 28.68 14.56 -19.51
C GLU A 154 28.68 14.87 -21.01
N MET A 155 27.62 14.49 -21.74
CA MET A 155 27.48 14.76 -23.17
C MET A 155 27.24 16.23 -23.57
N ARG A 156 26.76 17.09 -22.66
CA ARG A 156 26.46 18.51 -22.97
C ARG A 156 27.56 19.50 -22.59
N GLY A 157 28.66 19.03 -22.01
CA GLY A 157 29.70 19.90 -21.46
C GLY A 157 29.24 20.65 -20.19
N ALA A 158 30.20 20.95 -19.32
CA ALA A 158 30.01 21.39 -17.92
C ALA A 158 29.23 22.71 -17.70
N GLY A 159 28.73 23.38 -18.74
CA GLY A 159 28.08 24.69 -18.65
C GLY A 159 26.54 24.66 -18.65
N ASN A 160 25.90 23.58 -19.07
CA ASN A 160 24.45 23.61 -19.36
C ASN A 160 23.65 22.72 -18.39
N ARG A 161 22.89 23.34 -17.48
CA ARG A 161 22.08 22.62 -16.48
C ARG A 161 21.00 21.78 -17.18
N PRO A 162 20.84 20.49 -16.85
CA PRO A 162 19.83 19.66 -17.49
C PRO A 162 18.43 20.11 -17.06
N LEU A 163 17.71 20.78 -17.96
CA LEU A 163 16.27 20.98 -17.84
C LEU A 163 15.58 19.61 -17.97
N LEU A 164 15.00 19.12 -16.87
CA LEU A 164 14.14 17.94 -16.87
C LEU A 164 12.86 18.25 -17.65
N ASN A 165 12.84 17.88 -18.93
CA ASN A 165 11.62 17.92 -19.73
C ASN A 165 10.79 16.66 -19.44
N LEU A 166 9.48 16.82 -19.24
CA LEU A 166 8.53 15.72 -19.02
C LEU A 166 8.61 14.64 -20.12
N ARG A 167 8.87 15.04 -21.38
CA ARG A 167 9.13 14.10 -22.48
C ARG A 167 10.32 13.17 -22.23
N HIS A 168 11.36 13.62 -21.53
CA HIS A 168 12.52 12.79 -21.21
C HIS A 168 12.24 11.80 -20.09
N LEU A 169 11.43 12.16 -19.09
CA LEU A 169 11.05 11.24 -18.02
C LEU A 169 10.26 10.07 -18.61
N LEU A 170 9.28 10.39 -19.47
CA LEU A 170 8.45 9.40 -20.19
C LEU A 170 9.26 8.58 -21.21
N GLY A 171 10.22 9.19 -21.90
CA GLY A 171 11.09 8.48 -22.83
C GLY A 171 12.08 7.53 -22.14
N CYS A 172 12.58 7.86 -20.94
CA CYS A 172 13.39 6.94 -20.15
C CYS A 172 12.55 5.76 -19.64
N ASP A 173 11.28 6.00 -19.27
CA ASP A 173 10.35 4.95 -18.86
C ASP A 173 10.02 4.00 -20.03
N LEU A 174 9.80 4.53 -21.25
CA LEU A 174 9.59 3.72 -22.46
C LEU A 174 10.84 2.92 -22.85
N HIS A 175 12.00 3.56 -22.91
CA HIS A 175 13.25 2.88 -23.28
C HIS A 175 13.67 1.84 -22.22
N PHE A 176 13.37 2.07 -20.94
CA PHE A 176 13.58 1.06 -19.88
C PHE A 176 12.59 -0.10 -19.99
N ALA A 177 11.33 0.16 -20.35
CA ALA A 177 10.33 -0.87 -20.61
C ALA A 177 10.71 -1.70 -21.86
N GLU A 178 11.09 -1.05 -22.96
CA GLU A 178 11.48 -1.69 -24.22
C GLU A 178 12.73 -2.57 -24.05
N ASN A 179 13.79 -2.09 -23.40
CA ASN A 179 15.00 -2.88 -23.20
C ASN A 179 14.78 -4.10 -22.30
N ARG A 180 13.86 -4.02 -21.32
CA ARG A 180 13.50 -5.18 -20.48
C ARG A 180 12.52 -6.13 -21.15
N VAL A 181 11.57 -5.62 -21.94
CA VAL A 181 10.69 -6.46 -22.77
C VAL A 181 11.52 -7.21 -23.79
N SER A 182 12.51 -6.56 -24.41
CA SER A 182 13.50 -7.23 -25.27
C SER A 182 14.30 -8.27 -24.48
N SER A 183 14.86 -7.94 -23.31
CA SER A 183 15.63 -8.92 -22.53
C SER A 183 14.77 -10.11 -22.04
N LEU A 184 13.48 -9.89 -21.75
CA LEU A 184 12.53 -10.93 -21.36
C LEU A 184 12.15 -11.80 -22.57
N LEU A 185 11.90 -11.21 -23.73
CA LEU A 185 11.63 -11.92 -25.00
C LEU A 185 12.83 -12.76 -25.46
N TYR A 186 14.06 -12.31 -25.22
CA TYR A 186 15.28 -13.10 -25.48
C TYR A 186 15.57 -14.18 -24.42
N SER A 187 14.87 -14.18 -23.28
CA SER A 187 15.02 -15.18 -22.21
C SER A 187 13.92 -16.24 -22.17
N LEU A 188 12.88 -16.07 -23.00
CA LEU A 188 11.83 -17.07 -23.17
C LEU A 188 12.27 -18.11 -24.21
N PRO A 189 12.19 -19.43 -23.91
CA PRO A 189 12.43 -20.44 -24.93
C PRO A 189 11.42 -20.26 -26.08
N PRO A 190 11.79 -20.56 -27.33
CA PRO A 190 10.91 -20.37 -28.48
C PRO A 190 9.57 -21.07 -28.24
N ALA A 191 8.49 -20.32 -28.47
CA ALA A 191 7.13 -20.74 -28.21
C ALA A 191 6.85 -22.13 -28.79
N ARG A 192 6.56 -23.11 -27.92
CA ARG A 192 5.81 -24.29 -28.34
C ARG A 192 4.42 -23.80 -28.72
N THR A 193 4.13 -23.84 -30.01
CA THR A 193 2.78 -23.75 -30.57
C THR A 193 1.88 -24.78 -29.88
N TYR A 194 1.02 -24.33 -28.98
CA TYR A 194 -0.15 -25.10 -28.59
C TYR A 194 -1.27 -24.77 -29.58
N SER A 195 -1.56 -25.75 -30.42
CA SER A 195 -2.75 -25.81 -31.27
C SER A 195 -3.98 -25.73 -30.37
N ILE A 196 -4.80 -24.71 -30.56
CA ILE A 196 -6.14 -24.63 -30.00
C ILE A 196 -7.02 -25.48 -30.93
N TYR A 197 -7.43 -26.65 -30.46
CA TYR A 197 -8.68 -27.26 -30.89
C TYR A 197 -9.66 -27.24 -29.70
N ALA A 198 -10.91 -26.98 -30.08
CA ALA A 198 -12.14 -26.78 -29.30
C ALA A 198 -12.25 -27.54 -27.97
#